data_AF-A0A1M4TRM8-F1
#
_entry.id   AF-A0A1M4TRM8-F1
#
_cell.length_a   1.000
_cell.length_b   1.000
_cell.length_c   1.000
_cell.angle_alpha   90.00
_cell.angle_beta   90.00
_cell.angle_gamma   90.00
#
_symmetry.space_group_name_H-M   'P 1'
#
loop_
_entity.id
_entity.type
_entity.pdbx_description
1 polymer ?
#
loop_
_entity_poly.entity_id
_entity_poly.type
_entity_poly.pdbx_seq_one_letter_code
_entity_poly.pdbx_strand_id
1 'polypeptide(L)'
;MKQLPFIICLLFLTTPSGFGQHGQTVLSLDSRVGYSTNSYLNPFLGEWDSTVETGYNFTSLLGRSFWYGSGHSFSLSGGVIYEPFFDKQLSTWKGGIGLVDYNYRLTNNVSIGVEGGSSYMQSQYNRTFAWVQPKFTWFLTPFTLLRTKLGSNFRRYRNYGEVDELSDRLDLYSLEFETWPTYRWRLTAGIYGGMDTLPDIQEGFTTQTSAGYYFRNGASITLTGYLQQYQFQQAITESNGGTNAIPPGGGGSATGTADHTNRILRVGLESALPVSKRLALFADIGAMRFLDNAVEESTSDFNVSGGIRFSIEPKLNSGAPAITPEWEKEGEHQEIHISFSGEGRLYLVGSFNNWNKEGIPLTEQSENTFTTQLSLEMGAYEYKVLRVRGDSEEWLEFSNEVYTVSDGFDNENAMILVE
;
A
#
# COMPACT_ATOMS: atom_id res chain seq x y z
N MET A 1 -7.09 -23.09 -21.19
CA MET A 1 -7.54 -22.09 -20.20
C MET A 1 -6.72 -20.80 -20.35
N LYS A 2 -7.06 -19.91 -21.30
CA LYS A 2 -6.27 -18.70 -21.63
C LYS A 2 -6.98 -17.35 -21.35
N GLN A 3 -8.09 -17.33 -20.61
CA GLN A 3 -8.87 -16.09 -20.38
C GLN A 3 -9.27 -15.82 -18.91
N LEU A 4 -8.73 -16.58 -17.95
CA LEU A 4 -9.14 -16.44 -16.55
C LEU A 4 -8.67 -15.15 -15.84
N PRO A 5 -7.51 -14.53 -16.13
CA PRO A 5 -7.12 -13.32 -15.38
C PRO A 5 -7.89 -12.06 -15.80
N PHE A 6 -8.50 -12.04 -16.99
CA PHE A 6 -9.27 -10.87 -17.45
C PHE A 6 -10.71 -10.84 -16.91
N ILE A 7 -11.27 -12.01 -16.58
CA ILE A 7 -12.65 -12.16 -16.10
C ILE A 7 -12.76 -11.80 -14.60
N ILE A 8 -11.69 -11.94 -13.82
CA ILE A 8 -11.68 -11.52 -12.40
C ILE A 8 -11.62 -9.99 -12.26
N CYS A 9 -10.95 -9.28 -13.17
CA CYS A 9 -11.01 -7.81 -13.19
C CYS A 9 -12.38 -7.27 -13.63
N LEU A 10 -13.13 -7.99 -14.48
CA LEU A 10 -14.43 -7.52 -14.97
C LEU A 10 -15.61 -7.88 -14.05
N LEU A 11 -15.55 -8.99 -13.32
CA LEU A 11 -16.65 -9.43 -12.42
C LEU A 11 -16.75 -8.64 -11.10
N PHE A 12 -15.79 -7.77 -10.78
CA PHE A 12 -15.85 -6.89 -9.60
C PHE A 12 -16.08 -5.41 -9.93
N LEU A 13 -16.23 -5.07 -11.22
CA LEU A 13 -16.73 -3.74 -11.64
C LEU A 13 -18.26 -3.64 -11.52
N THR A 14 -18.96 -4.76 -11.27
CA THR A 14 -20.37 -4.74 -10.87
C THR A 14 -20.49 -4.52 -9.36
N THR A 15 -20.49 -3.24 -9.00
CA THR A 15 -21.12 -2.62 -7.82
C THR A 15 -20.67 -3.03 -6.41
N PRO A 16 -19.70 -2.32 -5.80
CA PRO A 16 -19.63 -2.12 -4.35
C PRO A 16 -20.57 -1.01 -3.84
N SER A 17 -21.43 -0.44 -4.70
CA SER A 17 -22.43 0.56 -4.31
C SER A 17 -23.45 0.06 -3.28
N GLY A 18 -23.50 -1.24 -3.00
CA GLY A 18 -24.31 -1.81 -1.91
C GLY A 18 -23.65 -1.76 -0.52
N PHE A 19 -22.35 -1.47 -0.42
CA PHE A 19 -21.60 -1.55 0.85
C PHE A 19 -20.80 -0.29 1.21
N GLY A 20 -20.49 0.60 0.27
CA GLY A 20 -19.73 1.82 0.53
C GLY A 20 -20.60 3.08 0.49
N GLN A 21 -20.65 3.82 1.61
CA GLN A 21 -21.25 5.18 1.65
C GLN A 21 -20.32 6.19 0.96
N HIS A 22 -19.01 5.95 1.02
CA HIS A 22 -18.00 6.76 0.35
C HIS A 22 -17.07 5.90 -0.49
N GLY A 23 -16.68 6.43 -1.66
CA GLY A 23 -15.80 5.77 -2.60
C GLY A 23 -14.87 6.78 -3.28
N GLN A 24 -13.57 6.48 -3.26
CA GLN A 24 -12.54 7.24 -3.96
C GLN A 24 -11.84 6.33 -4.97
N THR A 25 -11.57 6.84 -6.16
CA THR A 25 -10.74 6.15 -7.15
C THR A 25 -9.60 7.07 -7.57
N VAL A 26 -8.40 6.53 -7.59
CA VAL A 26 -7.19 7.20 -8.06
C VAL A 26 -6.62 6.39 -9.20
N LEU A 27 -6.40 7.03 -10.34
CA LEU A 27 -5.67 6.46 -11.47
C LEU A 27 -4.33 7.18 -11.57
N SER A 28 -3.24 6.44 -11.66
CA SER A 28 -1.87 6.96 -11.74
C SER A 28 -1.12 6.38 -12.92
N LEU A 29 -0.43 7.25 -13.66
CA LEU A 29 0.54 6.91 -14.68
C LEU A 29 1.93 7.29 -14.16
N ASP A 30 2.79 6.28 -14.02
CA ASP A 30 4.17 6.48 -13.61
C ASP A 30 5.09 6.28 -14.79
N SER A 31 6.09 7.16 -14.92
CA SER A 31 7.23 6.96 -15.82
C SER A 31 8.52 7.19 -15.03
N ARG A 32 9.43 6.23 -15.12
CA ARG A 32 10.67 6.20 -14.34
C ARG A 32 11.83 5.76 -15.21
N VAL A 33 13.00 6.30 -14.92
CA VAL A 33 14.28 5.76 -15.39
C VAL A 33 15.13 5.42 -14.18
N GLY A 34 15.94 4.39 -14.30
CA GLY A 34 16.83 3.99 -13.24
C GLY A 34 17.98 3.16 -13.75
N TYR A 35 18.83 2.80 -12.81
CA TYR A 35 19.95 1.90 -13.00
C TYR A 35 20.05 1.00 -11.77
N SER A 36 20.28 -0.28 -11.99
CA SER A 36 20.46 -1.28 -10.94
C SER A 36 21.61 -2.20 -11.29
N THR A 37 22.41 -2.56 -10.31
CA THR A 37 23.47 -3.60 -10.45
C THR A 37 22.94 -5.01 -10.23
N ASN A 38 21.70 -5.13 -9.75
CA ASN A 38 21.05 -6.41 -9.49
C ASN A 38 19.54 -6.28 -9.71
N SER A 39 18.93 -7.23 -10.40
CA SER A 39 17.47 -7.19 -10.63
C SER A 39 16.65 -7.34 -9.34
N TYR A 40 17.26 -7.79 -8.24
CA TYR A 40 16.61 -7.91 -6.93
C TYR A 40 16.28 -6.55 -6.31
N LEU A 41 17.09 -5.53 -6.62
CA LEU A 41 16.86 -4.16 -6.22
C LEU A 41 15.89 -3.44 -7.14
N ASN A 42 15.41 -4.09 -8.20
CA ASN A 42 14.36 -3.52 -9.02
C ASN A 42 13.05 -3.46 -8.22
N PRO A 43 12.35 -2.31 -8.19
CA PRO A 43 11.14 -2.12 -7.39
C PRO A 43 9.97 -3.06 -7.72
N PHE A 44 9.97 -3.75 -8.88
CA PHE A 44 8.83 -4.59 -9.30
C PHE A 44 9.16 -6.07 -9.54
N LEU A 45 10.44 -6.40 -9.75
CA LEU A 45 10.82 -7.77 -10.14
C LEU A 45 11.06 -8.66 -8.93
N GLY A 46 11.81 -8.15 -7.95
CA GLY A 46 12.14 -8.85 -6.70
C GLY A 46 12.81 -10.20 -6.91
N GLU A 47 13.52 -10.38 -8.03
CA GLU A 47 14.20 -11.62 -8.40
C GLU A 47 15.70 -11.45 -8.35
N TRP A 48 16.41 -12.46 -7.88
CA TRP A 48 17.85 -12.38 -7.73
C TRP A 48 18.52 -12.65 -9.07
N ASP A 49 19.11 -11.60 -9.66
CA ASP A 49 20.02 -11.75 -10.79
C ASP A 49 21.09 -10.66 -10.70
N SER A 50 22.27 -11.05 -10.23
CA SER A 50 23.44 -10.20 -10.08
C SER A 50 24.20 -9.98 -11.38
N THR A 51 23.78 -10.61 -12.49
CA THR A 51 24.34 -10.34 -13.82
C THR A 51 23.67 -9.15 -14.50
N VAL A 52 22.53 -8.70 -13.96
CA VAL A 52 21.74 -7.58 -14.48
C VAL A 52 22.31 -6.27 -13.96
N GLU A 53 23.32 -5.77 -14.65
CA GLU A 53 23.85 -4.41 -14.46
C GLU A 53 23.41 -3.52 -15.62
N THR A 54 22.25 -2.87 -15.49
CA THR A 54 21.66 -2.12 -16.60
C THR A 54 20.83 -0.93 -16.15
N GLY A 55 20.78 0.06 -17.03
CA GLY A 55 19.73 1.06 -17.00
C GLY A 55 18.39 0.45 -17.47
N TYR A 56 17.30 0.99 -16.95
CA TYR A 56 15.95 0.58 -17.30
C TYR A 56 15.05 1.80 -17.46
N ASN A 57 14.04 1.66 -18.32
CA ASN A 57 12.89 2.54 -18.34
C ASN A 57 11.69 1.74 -17.83
N PHE A 58 10.87 2.37 -17.02
CA PHE A 58 9.71 1.76 -16.42
C PHE A 58 8.49 2.66 -16.64
N THR A 59 7.39 2.07 -17.07
CA THR A 59 6.09 2.73 -17.16
C THR A 59 5.01 1.84 -16.56
N SER A 60 4.14 2.41 -15.73
CA SER A 60 2.99 1.68 -15.18
C SER A 60 1.72 2.52 -15.17
N LEU A 61 0.60 1.87 -15.45
CA LEU A 61 -0.73 2.42 -15.21
C LEU A 61 -1.35 1.67 -14.04
N LEU A 62 -1.58 2.37 -12.93
CA LEU A 62 -2.12 1.82 -11.69
C LEU A 62 -3.45 2.49 -11.38
N GLY A 63 -4.47 1.70 -11.08
CA GLY A 63 -5.74 2.16 -10.53
C GLY A 63 -5.92 1.63 -9.12
N ARG A 64 -6.41 2.48 -8.24
CA ARG A 64 -6.85 2.08 -6.90
C ARG A 64 -8.21 2.66 -6.64
N SER A 65 -9.12 1.83 -6.18
CA SER A 65 -10.42 2.23 -5.69
C SER A 65 -10.56 1.78 -4.24
N PHE A 66 -11.08 2.67 -3.41
CA PHE A 66 -11.31 2.44 -2.00
C PHE A 66 -12.75 2.80 -1.67
N TRP A 67 -13.38 1.97 -0.86
CA TRP A 67 -14.74 2.14 -0.39
C TRP A 67 -14.79 1.87 1.10
N TYR A 68 -15.57 2.66 1.83
CA TYR A 68 -15.81 2.44 3.25
C TYR A 68 -17.24 2.82 3.63
N GLY A 69 -17.73 2.23 4.72
CA GLY A 69 -19.07 2.48 5.26
C GLY A 69 -19.48 1.39 6.24
N SER A 70 -20.28 1.75 7.25
CA SER A 70 -20.88 0.80 8.22
C SER A 70 -19.88 -0.17 8.88
N GLY A 71 -18.64 0.29 9.15
CA GLY A 71 -17.58 -0.54 9.72
C GLY A 71 -16.88 -1.48 8.74
N HIS A 72 -17.23 -1.44 7.46
CA HIS A 72 -16.55 -2.14 6.38
C HIS A 72 -15.58 -1.19 5.67
N SER A 73 -14.45 -1.72 5.23
CA SER A 73 -13.58 -1.07 4.25
C SER A 73 -13.15 -2.09 3.21
N PHE A 74 -13.12 -1.66 1.96
CA PHE A 74 -12.74 -2.47 0.82
C PHE A 74 -11.82 -1.64 -0.06
N SER A 75 -10.71 -2.22 -0.51
CA SER A 75 -9.81 -1.60 -1.47
C SER A 75 -9.47 -2.57 -2.57
N LEU A 76 -9.55 -2.09 -3.81
CA LEU A 76 -9.15 -2.81 -5.00
C LEU A 76 -8.05 -1.99 -5.68
N SER A 77 -6.89 -2.59 -5.87
CA SER A 77 -5.81 -1.99 -6.64
C SER A 77 -5.46 -2.90 -7.80
N GLY A 78 -5.08 -2.33 -8.93
CA GLY A 78 -4.60 -3.13 -10.04
C GLY A 78 -3.96 -2.28 -11.11
N GLY A 79 -3.19 -2.91 -11.98
CA GLY A 79 -2.52 -2.15 -13.02
C GLY A 79 -1.67 -3.00 -13.93
N VAL A 80 -1.11 -2.33 -14.92
CA VAL A 80 -0.22 -2.93 -15.91
C VAL A 80 1.13 -2.24 -15.88
N ILE A 81 2.15 -3.02 -16.20
CA ILE A 81 3.55 -2.65 -16.03
C ILE A 81 4.30 -2.98 -17.31
N TYR A 82 5.17 -2.08 -17.74
CA TYR A 82 6.02 -2.25 -18.90
C TYR A 82 7.42 -1.69 -18.62
N GLU A 83 8.44 -2.53 -18.78
CA GLU A 83 9.81 -2.24 -18.40
C GLU A 83 10.80 -2.76 -19.44
N PRO A 84 11.18 -1.94 -20.43
CA PRO A 84 12.30 -2.23 -21.31
C PRO A 84 13.63 -1.91 -20.63
N PHE A 85 14.58 -2.85 -20.75
CA PHE A 85 15.98 -2.63 -20.40
C PHE A 85 16.74 -1.96 -21.55
N PHE A 86 17.73 -1.14 -21.21
CA PHE A 86 18.60 -0.53 -22.22
C PHE A 86 19.59 -1.54 -22.82
N ASP A 87 19.99 -2.56 -22.06
CA ASP A 87 20.69 -3.69 -22.61
C ASP A 87 19.73 -4.60 -23.41
N LYS A 88 20.02 -4.77 -24.70
CA LYS A 88 19.24 -5.60 -25.63
C LYS A 88 19.35 -7.10 -25.35
N GLN A 89 20.34 -7.53 -24.56
CA GLN A 89 20.46 -8.93 -24.15
C GLN A 89 19.38 -9.31 -23.13
N LEU A 90 18.85 -8.33 -22.40
CA LEU A 90 17.80 -8.53 -21.43
C LEU A 90 16.43 -8.40 -22.11
N SER A 91 15.56 -9.38 -21.88
CA SER A 91 14.20 -9.34 -22.41
C SER A 91 13.43 -8.19 -21.76
N THR A 92 12.52 -7.55 -22.49
CA THR A 92 11.55 -6.61 -21.91
C THR A 92 10.61 -7.31 -20.93
N TRP A 93 10.37 -6.69 -19.78
CA TRP A 93 9.43 -7.20 -18.80
C TRP A 93 8.10 -6.49 -18.95
N LYS A 94 7.02 -7.26 -18.85
CA LYS A 94 5.67 -6.72 -18.88
C LYS A 94 4.74 -7.59 -18.05
N GLY A 95 3.75 -6.97 -17.46
CA GLY A 95 2.87 -7.71 -16.59
C GLY A 95 1.68 -6.92 -16.09
N GLY A 96 0.95 -7.56 -15.19
CA GLY A 96 -0.15 -6.95 -14.48
C GLY A 96 -0.18 -7.42 -13.05
N ILE A 97 -0.70 -6.56 -12.19
CA ILE A 97 -0.89 -6.81 -10.77
C ILE A 97 -2.34 -6.50 -10.40
N GLY A 98 -2.86 -7.22 -9.42
CA GLY A 98 -4.16 -6.98 -8.81
C GLY A 98 -4.09 -7.31 -7.32
N LEU A 99 -4.66 -6.45 -6.50
CA LEU A 99 -4.69 -6.56 -5.04
C LEU A 99 -6.10 -6.23 -4.56
N VAL A 100 -6.57 -7.02 -3.61
CA VAL A 100 -7.85 -6.84 -2.92
C VAL A 100 -7.57 -6.81 -1.44
N ASP A 101 -8.20 -5.87 -0.74
CA ASP A 101 -8.13 -5.71 0.69
C ASP A 101 -9.54 -5.51 1.23
N TYR A 102 -9.92 -6.30 2.23
CA TYR A 102 -11.19 -6.15 2.92
C TYR A 102 -10.95 -6.14 4.42
N ASN A 103 -11.60 -5.21 5.13
CA ASN A 103 -11.63 -5.19 6.59
C ASN A 103 -13.05 -4.96 7.10
N TYR A 104 -13.32 -5.58 8.25
CA TYR A 104 -14.50 -5.40 9.05
C TYR A 104 -14.10 -5.01 10.48
N ARG A 105 -14.62 -3.88 10.96
CA ARG A 105 -14.36 -3.34 12.28
C ARG A 105 -15.28 -4.02 13.30
N LEU A 106 -14.69 -4.84 14.18
CA LEU A 106 -15.41 -5.53 15.25
C LEU A 106 -15.70 -4.59 16.43
N THR A 107 -14.73 -3.76 16.78
CA THR A 107 -14.81 -2.73 17.82
C THR A 107 -14.02 -1.51 17.37
N ASN A 108 -14.05 -0.42 18.14
CA ASN A 108 -13.27 0.78 17.82
C ASN A 108 -11.76 0.50 17.70
N ASN A 109 -11.26 -0.56 18.34
CA ASN A 109 -9.82 -0.86 18.40
C ASN A 109 -9.44 -2.17 17.71
N VAL A 110 -10.39 -2.92 17.16
CA VAL A 110 -10.11 -4.24 16.56
C VAL A 110 -10.83 -4.38 15.22
N SER A 111 -10.09 -4.80 14.21
CA SER A 111 -10.64 -5.23 12.92
C SER A 111 -10.10 -6.58 12.49
N ILE A 112 -10.93 -7.30 11.74
CA ILE A 112 -10.55 -8.52 11.04
C ILE A 112 -10.71 -8.28 9.55
N GLY A 113 -9.93 -8.96 8.75
CA GLY A 113 -9.96 -8.76 7.31
C GLY A 113 -9.33 -9.90 6.54
N VAL A 114 -9.35 -9.74 5.23
CA VAL A 114 -8.61 -10.59 4.31
C VAL A 114 -7.99 -9.70 3.25
N GLU A 115 -6.71 -9.94 2.96
CA GLU A 115 -6.03 -9.36 1.83
C GLU A 115 -5.58 -10.47 0.88
N GLY A 116 -5.51 -10.15 -0.39
CA GLY A 116 -5.06 -11.09 -1.40
C GLY A 116 -4.63 -10.36 -2.64
N GLY A 117 -3.87 -11.04 -3.47
CA GLY A 117 -3.40 -10.46 -4.71
C GLY A 117 -2.98 -11.50 -5.71
N SER A 118 -2.81 -11.04 -6.95
CA SER A 118 -2.18 -11.83 -7.99
C SER A 118 -1.34 -10.93 -8.90
N SER A 119 -0.33 -11.53 -9.50
CA SER A 119 0.45 -10.90 -10.55
C SER A 119 0.78 -11.89 -11.64
N TYR A 120 0.91 -11.36 -12.85
CA TYR A 120 1.44 -12.08 -13.99
C TYR A 120 2.56 -11.24 -14.60
N MET A 121 3.75 -11.82 -14.72
CA MET A 121 4.90 -11.19 -15.34
C MET A 121 5.39 -12.06 -16.49
N GLN A 122 5.78 -11.41 -17.59
CA GLN A 122 6.37 -12.03 -18.76
C GLN A 122 7.71 -11.34 -19.06
N SER A 123 8.77 -12.14 -19.13
CA SER A 123 10.13 -11.77 -19.53
C SER A 123 10.72 -12.88 -20.41
N GLN A 124 11.88 -13.45 -20.05
CA GLN A 124 12.41 -14.70 -20.58
C GLN A 124 11.52 -15.91 -20.19
N TYR A 125 10.81 -15.79 -19.07
CA TYR A 125 9.82 -16.76 -18.58
C TYR A 125 8.50 -16.07 -18.25
N ASN A 126 7.48 -16.88 -17.99
CA ASN A 126 6.22 -16.39 -17.46
C ASN A 126 6.10 -16.75 -15.99
N ARG A 127 5.81 -15.78 -15.14
CA ARG A 127 5.58 -15.96 -13.70
C ARG A 127 4.16 -15.55 -13.35
N THR A 128 3.40 -16.47 -12.77
CA THR A 128 2.15 -16.17 -12.08
C THR A 128 2.38 -16.30 -10.58
N PHE A 129 1.96 -15.30 -9.83
CA PHE A 129 1.97 -15.31 -8.38
C PHE A 129 0.58 -14.96 -7.87
N ALA A 130 0.08 -15.69 -6.88
CA ALA A 130 -1.18 -15.40 -6.22
C ALA A 130 -1.03 -15.66 -4.72
N TRP A 131 -1.75 -14.91 -3.91
CA TRP A 131 -1.69 -15.06 -2.46
C TRP A 131 -2.98 -14.59 -1.80
N VAL A 132 -3.24 -15.12 -0.60
CA VAL A 132 -4.36 -14.74 0.25
C VAL A 132 -3.98 -14.88 1.71
N GLN A 133 -4.30 -13.86 2.50
CA GLN A 133 -3.93 -13.75 3.91
C GLN A 133 -5.09 -13.16 4.72
N PRO A 134 -5.79 -13.94 5.56
CA PRO A 134 -6.53 -13.36 6.67
C PRO A 134 -5.62 -12.49 7.52
N LYS A 135 -6.19 -11.39 8.01
CA LYS A 135 -5.50 -10.43 8.86
C LYS A 135 -6.34 -10.04 10.06
N PHE A 136 -5.65 -9.76 11.15
CA PHE A 136 -6.20 -9.20 12.37
C PHE A 136 -5.42 -7.92 12.68
N THR A 137 -6.13 -6.82 12.93
CA THR A 137 -5.53 -5.53 13.29
C THR A 137 -6.04 -5.09 14.64
N TRP A 138 -5.11 -4.77 15.55
CA TRP A 138 -5.38 -4.21 16.85
C TRP A 138 -4.78 -2.80 16.96
N PHE A 139 -5.64 -1.81 17.11
CA PHE A 139 -5.27 -0.43 17.38
C PHE A 139 -5.01 -0.29 18.89
N LEU A 140 -3.72 -0.18 19.24
CA LEU A 140 -3.28 0.10 20.62
C LEU A 140 -3.68 1.52 21.02
N THR A 141 -3.59 2.44 20.04
CA THR A 141 -4.06 3.83 20.10
C THR A 141 -4.59 4.21 18.71
N PRO A 142 -5.26 5.36 18.53
CA PRO A 142 -5.68 5.83 17.20
C PRO A 142 -4.52 5.98 16.19
N PHE A 143 -3.29 6.09 16.69
CA PHE A 143 -2.08 6.32 15.89
C PHE A 143 -1.14 5.12 15.86
N THR A 144 -1.45 4.05 16.59
CA THR A 144 -0.56 2.88 16.73
C THR A 144 -1.34 1.60 16.56
N LEU A 145 -0.93 0.78 15.61
CA LEU A 145 -1.54 -0.51 15.32
C LEU A 145 -0.51 -1.64 15.33
N LEU A 146 -1.01 -2.81 15.70
CA LEU A 146 -0.37 -4.09 15.50
C LEU A 146 -1.24 -4.90 14.54
N ARG A 147 -0.64 -5.50 13.51
CA ARG A 147 -1.32 -6.34 12.56
C ARG A 147 -0.64 -7.69 12.49
N THR A 148 -1.44 -8.75 12.53
CA THR A 148 -0.99 -10.11 12.26
C THR A 148 -1.65 -10.61 10.99
N LYS A 149 -0.89 -11.32 10.16
CA LYS A 149 -1.41 -11.99 8.97
C LYS A 149 -0.88 -13.40 8.89
N LEU A 150 -1.69 -14.29 8.37
CA LEU A 150 -1.36 -15.69 8.15
C LEU A 150 -1.94 -16.05 6.78
N GLY A 151 -1.22 -16.77 5.94
CA GLY A 151 -1.81 -17.20 4.68
C GLY A 151 -0.86 -17.93 3.77
N SER A 152 -1.23 -18.02 2.50
CA SER A 152 -0.54 -18.86 1.53
C SER A 152 -0.23 -18.09 0.26
N ASN A 153 0.95 -18.35 -0.26
CA ASN A 153 1.44 -17.88 -1.53
C ASN A 153 1.53 -19.05 -2.52
N PHE A 154 1.13 -18.81 -3.74
CA PHE A 154 1.15 -19.76 -4.85
C PHE A 154 1.94 -19.14 -5.97
N ARG A 155 2.97 -19.84 -6.44
CA ARG A 155 3.84 -19.36 -7.51
C ARG A 155 3.92 -20.40 -8.61
N ARG A 156 3.88 -19.94 -9.85
CA ARG A 156 4.03 -20.78 -11.03
C ARG A 156 4.93 -20.09 -12.03
N TYR A 157 5.99 -20.78 -12.43
CA TYR A 157 6.88 -20.39 -13.50
C TYR A 157 6.63 -21.27 -14.73
N ARG A 158 6.79 -20.70 -15.91
CA ARG A 158 6.82 -21.43 -17.18
C ARG A 158 7.99 -20.97 -18.03
N ASN A 159 8.66 -21.92 -18.67
CA ASN A 159 9.87 -21.69 -19.45
C ASN A 159 11.01 -21.07 -18.61
N TYR A 160 11.17 -21.54 -17.37
CA TYR A 160 12.20 -21.01 -16.46
C TYR A 160 13.43 -21.92 -16.49
N GLY A 161 14.51 -21.43 -17.09
CA GLY A 161 15.69 -22.25 -17.36
C GLY A 161 15.35 -23.43 -18.28
N GLU A 162 15.73 -24.64 -17.87
CA GLU A 162 15.44 -25.89 -18.58
C GLU A 162 14.09 -26.51 -18.20
N VAL A 163 13.35 -25.88 -17.28
CA VAL A 163 12.09 -26.43 -16.75
C VAL A 163 10.89 -25.78 -17.45
N ASP A 164 10.09 -26.62 -18.11
CA ASP A 164 8.86 -26.19 -18.79
C ASP A 164 7.88 -25.52 -17.82
N GLU A 165 7.70 -26.12 -16.64
CA GLU A 165 6.79 -25.61 -15.62
C GLU A 165 7.24 -25.98 -14.21
N LEU A 166 7.30 -24.97 -13.33
CA LEU A 166 7.58 -25.13 -11.91
C LEU A 166 6.46 -24.48 -11.10
N SER A 167 5.93 -25.17 -10.10
CA SER A 167 4.91 -24.63 -9.19
C SER A 167 5.33 -24.83 -7.75
N ASP A 168 5.07 -23.83 -6.93
CA ASP A 168 5.44 -23.80 -5.53
C ASP A 168 4.31 -23.18 -4.68
N ARG A 169 4.22 -23.63 -3.42
CA ARG A 169 3.34 -23.08 -2.39
C ARG A 169 4.16 -22.82 -1.13
N LEU A 170 4.03 -21.61 -0.61
CA LEU A 170 4.64 -21.22 0.66
C LEU A 170 3.57 -20.66 1.60
N ASP A 171 3.49 -21.20 2.81
CA ASP A 171 2.62 -20.68 3.85
C ASP A 171 3.42 -19.68 4.71
N LEU A 172 2.86 -18.50 4.96
CA LEU A 172 3.54 -17.35 5.53
C LEU A 172 2.84 -16.81 6.77
N TYR A 173 3.62 -16.26 7.68
CA TYR A 173 3.14 -15.39 8.74
C TYR A 173 3.76 -13.99 8.62
N SER A 174 3.05 -13.00 9.16
CA SER A 174 3.59 -11.66 9.36
C SER A 174 3.06 -11.04 10.65
N LEU A 175 3.93 -10.26 11.29
CA LEU A 175 3.61 -9.38 12.40
C LEU A 175 4.13 -7.98 12.05
N GLU A 176 3.22 -7.04 11.90
CA GLU A 176 3.50 -5.67 11.48
C GLU A 176 3.09 -4.71 12.61
N PHE A 177 3.95 -3.77 12.93
CA PHE A 177 3.72 -2.66 13.84
C PHE A 177 3.81 -1.36 13.05
N GLU A 178 2.85 -0.48 13.24
CA GLU A 178 2.86 0.85 12.65
C GLU A 178 2.47 1.88 13.72
N THR A 179 3.21 2.98 13.80
CA THR A 179 2.90 4.10 14.69
C THR A 179 3.12 5.44 14.00
N TRP A 180 2.29 6.41 14.36
CA TRP A 180 2.39 7.81 13.97
C TRP A 180 2.62 8.66 15.23
N PRO A 181 3.88 8.82 15.70
CA PRO A 181 4.17 9.61 16.89
C PRO A 181 3.73 11.08 16.74
N THR A 182 3.69 11.55 15.50
CA THR A 182 3.11 12.82 15.06
C THR A 182 2.47 12.59 13.69
N TYR A 183 1.63 13.50 13.21
CA TYR A 183 1.07 13.43 11.84
C TYR A 183 2.11 13.49 10.72
N ARG A 184 3.35 13.88 11.03
CA ARG A 184 4.44 13.95 10.06
C ARG A 184 5.37 12.76 10.09
N TRP A 185 5.37 11.97 11.16
CA TRP A 185 6.29 10.84 11.30
C TRP A 185 5.49 9.55 11.23
N ARG A 186 5.87 8.67 10.31
CA ARG A 186 5.36 7.30 10.23
C ARG A 186 6.50 6.34 10.50
N LEU A 187 6.37 5.50 11.51
CA LEU A 187 7.32 4.45 11.81
C LEU A 187 6.64 3.09 11.57
N THR A 188 7.30 2.21 10.84
CA THR A 188 6.84 0.84 10.67
C THR A 188 7.93 -0.16 11.02
N ALA A 189 7.53 -1.30 11.57
CA ALA A 189 8.39 -2.44 11.78
C ALA A 189 7.61 -3.71 11.46
N GLY A 190 8.22 -4.66 10.78
CA GLY A 190 7.58 -5.92 10.40
C GLY A 190 8.54 -7.08 10.51
N ILE A 191 8.03 -8.23 10.91
CA ILE A 191 8.70 -9.53 10.78
C ILE A 191 7.81 -10.48 9.97
N TYR A 192 8.44 -11.18 9.03
CA TYR A 192 7.81 -12.06 8.06
C TYR A 192 8.60 -13.37 8.02
N GLY A 193 7.92 -14.49 7.83
CA GLY A 193 8.59 -15.79 7.71
C GLY A 193 7.67 -16.87 7.19
N GLY A 194 8.24 -18.04 6.92
CA GLY A 194 7.50 -19.24 6.56
C GLY A 194 6.83 -19.86 7.79
N MET A 195 5.65 -20.45 7.63
CA MET A 195 5.03 -21.21 8.73
C MET A 195 5.82 -22.49 9.06
N ASP A 196 6.58 -23.00 8.10
CA ASP A 196 7.50 -24.13 8.25
C ASP A 196 8.71 -23.80 9.13
N THR A 197 9.10 -22.52 9.22
CA THR A 197 10.20 -22.05 10.09
C THR A 197 9.72 -21.63 11.48
N LEU A 198 8.51 -22.00 11.90
CA LEU A 198 8.01 -21.73 13.25
C LEU A 198 8.12 -22.99 14.12
N PRO A 199 8.69 -22.90 15.35
CA PRO A 199 9.13 -21.69 16.05
C PRO A 199 10.57 -21.23 15.73
N ASP A 200 11.31 -21.99 14.93
CA ASP A 200 12.73 -21.78 14.65
C ASP A 200 12.96 -20.65 13.65
N ILE A 201 12.62 -19.42 14.05
CA ILE A 201 12.73 -18.21 13.22
C ILE A 201 14.16 -17.96 12.69
N GLN A 202 15.16 -18.64 13.23
CA GLN A 202 16.54 -18.59 12.74
C GLN A 202 16.68 -19.29 11.37
N GLU A 203 15.80 -20.21 10.99
CA GLU A 203 15.89 -20.90 9.70
C GLU A 203 15.44 -20.02 8.53
N GLY A 204 14.57 -19.03 8.78
CA GLY A 204 14.11 -18.14 7.72
C GLY A 204 13.27 -17.00 8.24
N PHE A 205 13.74 -15.77 8.03
CA PHE A 205 12.95 -14.59 8.36
C PHE A 205 13.30 -13.39 7.48
N THR A 206 12.38 -12.45 7.41
CA THR A 206 12.58 -11.12 6.87
C THR A 206 12.09 -10.13 7.92
N THR A 207 12.92 -9.15 8.25
CA THR A 207 12.49 -7.97 9.01
C THR A 207 12.55 -6.76 8.11
N GLN A 208 11.60 -5.85 8.29
CA GLN A 208 11.54 -4.57 7.63
C GLN A 208 11.34 -3.49 8.70
N THR A 209 12.08 -2.40 8.63
CA THR A 209 11.82 -1.21 9.44
C THR A 209 11.80 0.00 8.52
N SER A 210 10.90 0.96 8.76
CA SER A 210 10.91 2.21 8.02
C SER A 210 10.58 3.41 8.89
N ALA A 211 11.12 4.56 8.51
CA ALA A 211 10.83 5.86 9.08
C ALA A 211 10.56 6.85 7.95
N GLY A 212 9.30 7.29 7.85
CA GLY A 212 8.82 8.29 6.91
C GLY A 212 8.59 9.64 7.57
N TYR A 213 9.00 10.72 6.90
CA TYR A 213 8.67 12.09 7.26
C TYR A 213 7.86 12.77 6.15
N TYR A 214 6.72 13.37 6.52
CA TYR A 214 5.83 14.11 5.62
C TYR A 214 5.93 15.61 5.90
N PHE A 215 6.28 16.37 4.88
CA PHE A 215 6.38 17.81 4.93
C PHE A 215 5.00 18.46 4.68
N ARG A 216 4.83 19.71 5.16
CA ARG A 216 3.56 20.46 5.00
C ARG A 216 3.14 20.67 3.54
N ASN A 217 4.10 20.74 2.62
CA ASN A 217 3.84 20.88 1.20
C ASN A 217 3.49 19.55 0.51
N GLY A 218 3.31 18.46 1.28
CA GLY A 218 3.01 17.12 0.77
C GLY A 218 4.24 16.36 0.27
N ALA A 219 5.44 16.94 0.32
CA ALA A 219 6.66 16.18 0.06
C ALA A 219 6.85 15.11 1.14
N SER A 220 7.54 14.04 0.81
CA SER A 220 7.87 12.98 1.77
C SER A 220 9.26 12.40 1.53
N ILE A 221 9.85 11.90 2.61
CA ILE A 221 11.09 11.13 2.59
C ILE A 221 10.89 9.90 3.48
N THR A 222 11.26 8.71 2.99
CA THR A 222 11.16 7.46 3.73
C THR A 222 12.49 6.72 3.69
N LEU A 223 13.05 6.42 4.87
CA LEU A 223 14.19 5.52 5.02
C LEU A 223 13.66 4.13 5.38
N THR A 224 14.09 3.10 4.66
CA THR A 224 13.69 1.71 4.89
C THR A 224 14.92 0.82 5.05
N GLY A 225 14.92 -0.04 6.07
CA GLY A 225 15.91 -1.09 6.27
C GLY A 225 15.28 -2.48 6.17
N TYR A 226 16.00 -3.43 5.58
CA TYR A 226 15.62 -4.84 5.57
C TYR A 226 16.78 -5.70 6.05
N LEU A 227 16.45 -6.73 6.84
CA LEU A 227 17.35 -7.84 7.15
C LEU A 227 16.61 -9.13 6.85
N GLN A 228 17.16 -9.94 5.94
CA GLN A 228 16.61 -11.22 5.54
C GLN A 228 17.62 -12.31 5.82
N GLN A 229 17.15 -13.46 6.28
CA GLN A 229 17.93 -14.66 6.48
C GLN A 229 17.19 -15.85 5.86
N TYR A 230 17.92 -16.69 5.15
CA TYR A 230 17.43 -17.93 4.56
C TYR A 230 18.40 -19.06 4.88
N GLN A 231 17.90 -20.16 5.43
CA GLN A 231 18.65 -21.38 5.63
C GLN A 231 18.14 -22.46 4.70
N PHE A 232 19.05 -23.20 4.06
CA PHE A 232 18.71 -24.35 3.23
C PHE A 232 19.80 -25.41 3.33
N GLN A 233 19.41 -26.65 3.12
CA GLN A 233 20.32 -27.80 3.12
C GLN A 233 20.78 -28.10 1.70
N GLN A 234 22.09 -28.17 1.51
CA GLN A 234 22.67 -28.64 0.25
C GLN A 234 23.26 -30.04 0.46
N ALA A 235 22.88 -30.97 -0.42
CA ALA A 235 23.51 -32.28 -0.47
C ALA A 235 24.91 -32.14 -1.10
N ILE A 236 25.94 -32.43 -0.31
CA ILE A 236 27.32 -32.48 -0.81
C ILE A 236 27.56 -33.89 -1.33
N THR A 237 27.89 -33.99 -2.62
CA THR A 237 28.42 -35.23 -3.18
C THR A 237 29.94 -35.12 -3.14
N GLU A 238 30.61 -35.91 -2.31
CA GLU A 238 32.07 -35.98 -2.33
C GLU A 238 32.52 -36.59 -3.67
N SER A 239 32.84 -35.74 -4.65
CA SER A 239 33.52 -36.19 -5.85
C SER A 239 34.99 -36.39 -5.48
N ASN A 240 35.40 -37.65 -5.29
CA ASN A 240 36.82 -38.00 -5.28
C ASN A 240 37.43 -37.60 -6.62
N GLY A 241 38.25 -36.52 -6.59
CA GLY A 241 39.17 -36.05 -7.62
C GLY A 241 38.96 -36.54 -9.06
N GLY A 242 38.27 -35.73 -9.87
CA GLY A 242 38.23 -35.88 -11.33
C GLY A 242 37.63 -34.63 -11.98
N THR A 243 38.41 -33.99 -12.84
CA THR A 243 38.17 -32.67 -13.47
C THR A 243 36.80 -32.48 -14.15
N ASN A 244 36.21 -31.30 -13.93
CA ASN A 244 35.28 -30.53 -14.78
C ASN A 244 34.30 -31.30 -15.70
N ALA A 245 33.07 -31.52 -15.21
CA ALA A 245 31.82 -31.34 -15.98
C ALA A 245 30.57 -31.49 -15.08
N ILE A 246 29.58 -30.61 -15.25
CA ILE A 246 28.19 -30.69 -14.74
C ILE A 246 27.29 -30.98 -15.97
N PRO A 247 26.08 -31.58 -15.86
CA PRO A 247 25.61 -32.86 -15.27
C PRO A 247 25.09 -33.78 -16.46
N PRO A 248 24.21 -34.82 -16.37
CA PRO A 248 23.34 -35.32 -15.29
C PRO A 248 23.24 -36.85 -15.11
N GLY A 249 22.66 -37.28 -13.98
CA GLY A 249 22.00 -38.59 -13.86
C GLY A 249 22.93 -39.77 -13.56
N GLY A 250 23.31 -39.94 -12.30
CA GLY A 250 23.97 -41.18 -11.88
C GLY A 250 24.24 -41.24 -10.40
N GLY A 251 23.35 -41.92 -9.66
CA GLY A 251 23.59 -42.80 -8.49
C GLY A 251 24.70 -42.51 -7.46
N GLY A 252 25.20 -41.28 -7.33
CA GLY A 252 26.14 -40.91 -6.27
C GLY A 252 25.38 -40.80 -4.94
N SER A 253 25.74 -41.62 -3.96
CA SER A 253 25.25 -41.46 -2.59
C SER A 253 25.76 -40.12 -2.05
N ALA A 254 24.85 -39.15 -1.91
CA ALA A 254 25.11 -37.91 -1.16
C ALA A 254 25.68 -38.29 0.21
N THR A 255 26.88 -37.80 0.52
CA THR A 255 27.70 -38.28 1.65
C THR A 255 27.59 -37.33 2.86
N GLY A 256 26.97 -36.17 2.68
CA GLY A 256 26.63 -35.23 3.76
C GLY A 256 25.62 -34.17 3.32
N THR A 257 24.97 -33.56 4.30
CA THR A 257 24.17 -32.34 4.15
C THR A 257 24.90 -31.22 4.88
N ALA A 258 25.16 -30.09 4.21
CA ALA A 258 25.61 -28.88 4.87
C ALA A 258 24.46 -27.89 4.97
N ASP A 259 24.34 -27.22 6.11
CA ASP A 259 23.42 -26.11 6.30
C ASP A 259 24.09 -24.84 5.76
N HIS A 260 23.43 -24.20 4.79
CA HIS A 260 23.84 -22.91 4.23
C HIS A 260 22.97 -21.81 4.84
N THR A 261 23.57 -20.70 5.24
CA THR A 261 22.84 -19.53 5.72
C THR A 261 23.22 -18.32 4.89
N ASN A 262 22.22 -17.77 4.20
CA ASN A 262 22.35 -16.57 3.40
C ASN A 262 21.69 -15.41 4.10
N ARG A 263 22.35 -14.26 4.10
CA ARG A 263 21.83 -13.02 4.69
C ARG A 263 21.84 -11.89 3.68
N ILE A 264 20.74 -11.14 3.65
CA ILE A 264 20.61 -9.94 2.84
C ILE A 264 20.34 -8.77 3.78
N LEU A 265 21.22 -7.77 3.72
CA LEU A 265 21.00 -6.47 4.35
C LEU A 265 20.66 -5.47 3.25
N ARG A 266 19.56 -4.72 3.40
CA ARG A 266 19.21 -3.64 2.47
C ARG A 266 18.89 -2.36 3.21
N VAL A 267 19.22 -1.24 2.60
CA VAL A 267 18.80 0.09 3.02
C VAL A 267 18.31 0.83 1.78
N GLY A 268 17.17 1.50 1.88
CA GLY A 268 16.55 2.28 0.82
C GLY A 268 16.12 3.65 1.31
N LEU A 269 16.20 4.65 0.45
CA LEU A 269 15.72 6.01 0.65
C LEU A 269 14.79 6.36 -0.51
N GLU A 270 13.53 6.57 -0.18
CA GLU A 270 12.51 7.02 -1.11
C GLU A 270 12.15 8.48 -0.83
N SER A 271 11.89 9.25 -1.87
CA SER A 271 11.41 10.62 -1.76
C SER A 271 10.36 10.93 -2.81
N ALA A 272 9.37 11.76 -2.44
CA ALA A 272 8.34 12.25 -3.34
C ALA A 272 8.13 13.76 -3.13
N LEU A 273 7.94 14.49 -4.22
CA LEU A 273 7.70 15.92 -4.23
C LEU A 273 6.48 16.22 -5.13
N PRO A 274 5.32 16.58 -4.55
CA PRO A 274 4.19 17.04 -5.35
C PRO A 274 4.53 18.39 -5.98
N VAL A 275 4.46 18.46 -7.30
CA VAL A 275 4.61 19.70 -8.08
C VAL A 275 3.26 20.37 -8.28
N SER A 276 2.19 19.57 -8.35
CA SER A 276 0.80 20.03 -8.40
C SER A 276 -0.14 18.97 -7.82
N LYS A 277 -1.45 19.25 -7.76
CA LYS A 277 -2.47 18.28 -7.34
C LYS A 277 -2.46 16.96 -8.14
N ARG A 278 -1.91 16.97 -9.37
CA ARG A 278 -1.91 15.82 -10.28
C ARG A 278 -0.52 15.32 -10.66
N LEU A 279 0.54 16.03 -10.29
CA LEU A 279 1.89 15.73 -10.75
C LEU A 279 2.83 15.69 -9.55
N ALA A 280 3.57 14.61 -9.43
CA ALA A 280 4.64 14.45 -8.45
C ALA A 280 5.94 14.00 -9.13
N LEU A 281 7.06 14.47 -8.61
CA LEU A 281 8.39 13.91 -8.86
C LEU A 281 8.69 12.90 -7.76
N PHE A 282 9.42 11.84 -8.06
CA PHE A 282 9.90 10.92 -7.04
C PHE A 282 11.30 10.42 -7.38
N ALA A 283 12.04 10.02 -6.36
CA ALA A 283 13.34 9.39 -6.48
C ALA A 283 13.49 8.27 -5.44
N ASP A 284 14.25 7.25 -5.80
CA ASP A 284 14.53 6.06 -4.98
C ASP A 284 16.02 5.72 -5.11
N ILE A 285 16.66 5.46 -3.97
CA ILE A 285 18.06 5.05 -3.88
C ILE A 285 18.13 3.90 -2.90
N GLY A 286 18.82 2.83 -3.26
CA GLY A 286 18.94 1.65 -2.42
C GLY A 286 20.31 1.01 -2.54
N ALA A 287 20.73 0.40 -1.44
CA ALA A 287 21.94 -0.38 -1.36
C ALA A 287 21.62 -1.72 -0.70
N MET A 288 22.33 -2.75 -1.14
CA MET A 288 22.19 -4.11 -0.67
C MET A 288 23.55 -4.72 -0.42
N ARG A 289 23.62 -5.57 0.59
CA ARG A 289 24.74 -6.47 0.81
C ARG A 289 24.23 -7.88 1.03
N PHE A 290 24.69 -8.79 0.19
CA PHE A 290 24.51 -10.22 0.34
C PHE A 290 25.73 -10.85 1.02
N LEU A 291 25.47 -11.82 1.87
CA LEU A 291 26.45 -12.57 2.64
C LEU A 291 26.09 -14.05 2.53
N ASP A 292 26.98 -14.85 1.99
CA ASP A 292 26.89 -16.32 1.98
C ASP A 292 27.94 -16.88 2.93
N ASN A 293 27.49 -17.51 4.01
CA ASN A 293 28.40 -18.05 5.03
C ASN A 293 29.16 -19.29 4.56
N ALA A 294 28.67 -20.01 3.54
CA ALA A 294 29.29 -21.26 3.12
C ALA A 294 30.53 -21.04 2.24
N VAL A 295 30.54 -19.96 1.48
CA VAL A 295 31.65 -19.59 0.58
C VAL A 295 32.42 -18.34 1.05
N GLU A 296 32.05 -17.78 2.20
CA GLU A 296 32.57 -16.50 2.73
C GLU A 296 32.52 -15.36 1.70
N GLU A 297 31.53 -15.40 0.79
CA GLU A 297 31.37 -14.43 -0.28
C GLU A 297 30.45 -13.29 0.16
N SER A 298 30.77 -12.08 -0.28
CA SER A 298 29.92 -10.91 -0.07
C SER A 298 29.84 -10.06 -1.33
N THR A 299 28.61 -9.82 -1.76
CA THR A 299 28.30 -8.98 -2.92
C THR A 299 27.57 -7.73 -2.45
N SER A 300 27.95 -6.58 -3.00
CA SER A 300 27.29 -5.30 -2.73
C SER A 300 26.68 -4.77 -4.00
N ASP A 301 25.43 -4.35 -3.92
CA ASP A 301 24.64 -3.90 -5.04
C ASP A 301 23.95 -2.59 -4.71
N PHE A 302 23.59 -1.81 -5.73
CA PHE A 302 22.84 -0.58 -5.56
C PHE A 302 21.83 -0.36 -6.69
N ASN A 303 20.82 0.43 -6.38
CA ASN A 303 19.90 0.98 -7.36
C ASN A 303 19.76 2.50 -7.16
N VAL A 304 19.51 3.20 -8.27
CA VAL A 304 19.09 4.59 -8.27
C VAL A 304 18.03 4.77 -9.34
N SER A 305 16.93 5.42 -8.98
CA SER A 305 15.88 5.71 -9.94
C SER A 305 15.16 7.02 -9.63
N GLY A 306 14.57 7.59 -10.67
CA GLY A 306 13.81 8.83 -10.58
C GLY A 306 12.72 8.86 -11.64
N GLY A 307 11.63 9.55 -11.35
CA GLY A 307 10.51 9.57 -12.25
C GLY A 307 9.45 10.61 -11.92
N ILE A 308 8.40 10.55 -12.73
CA ILE A 308 7.22 11.39 -12.61
C ILE A 308 5.99 10.51 -12.43
N ARG A 309 5.06 10.98 -11.61
CA ARG A 309 3.74 10.36 -11.41
C ARG A 309 2.67 11.38 -11.76
N PHE A 310 1.79 11.00 -12.68
CA PHE A 310 0.58 11.74 -12.99
C PHE A 310 -0.63 11.01 -12.41
N SER A 311 -1.40 11.66 -11.53
CA SER A 311 -2.54 11.08 -10.85
C SER A 311 -3.82 11.88 -11.10
N ILE A 312 -4.93 11.17 -11.31
CA ILE A 312 -6.27 11.73 -11.43
C ILE A 312 -7.25 11.00 -10.51
N GLU A 313 -8.22 11.74 -10.01
CA GLU A 313 -9.28 11.23 -9.14
C GLU A 313 -10.64 11.45 -9.82
N PRO A 314 -11.12 10.48 -10.64
CA PRO A 314 -12.40 10.62 -11.29
C PRO A 314 -13.54 10.64 -10.25
N LYS A 315 -14.37 11.68 -10.29
CA LYS A 315 -15.60 11.75 -9.48
C LYS A 315 -16.65 10.84 -10.14
N LEU A 316 -16.91 9.68 -9.53
CA LEU A 316 -17.81 8.65 -10.08
C LEU A 316 -19.27 8.80 -9.61
N ASN A 317 -19.56 9.65 -8.63
CA ASN A 317 -20.92 9.92 -8.14
C ASN A 317 -21.26 11.41 -8.32
N SER A 318 -22.35 11.68 -9.06
CA SER A 318 -22.98 13.00 -9.19
C SER A 318 -24.34 13.06 -8.48
N GLY A 319 -24.53 12.24 -7.44
CA GLY A 319 -25.78 12.19 -6.66
C GLY A 319 -25.80 13.26 -5.56
N ALA A 320 -26.96 13.94 -5.44
CA ALA A 320 -27.32 15.02 -4.50
C ALA A 320 -26.30 16.18 -4.35
N PRO A 321 -26.75 17.42 -4.04
CA PRO A 321 -25.83 18.50 -3.71
C PRO A 321 -25.18 18.22 -2.35
N ALA A 322 -24.12 17.43 -2.37
CA ALA A 322 -23.29 17.15 -1.20
C ALA A 322 -22.35 18.33 -0.96
N ILE A 323 -22.22 18.76 0.29
CA ILE A 323 -21.34 19.87 0.67
C ILE A 323 -19.92 19.36 0.96
N THR A 324 -18.90 20.15 0.59
CA THR A 324 -17.52 19.93 1.01
C THR A 324 -17.11 21.11 1.89
N PRO A 325 -17.17 20.98 3.23
CA PRO A 325 -16.65 22.03 4.10
C PRO A 325 -15.13 22.11 3.98
N GLU A 326 -14.61 23.31 3.83
CA GLU A 326 -13.18 23.61 3.82
C GLU A 326 -12.83 24.26 5.16
N TRP A 327 -11.83 23.72 5.86
CA TRP A 327 -11.37 24.28 7.13
C TRP A 327 -10.03 24.97 6.96
N GLU A 328 -9.95 26.21 7.42
CA GLU A 328 -8.73 27.01 7.40
C GLU A 328 -8.39 27.49 8.82
N LYS A 329 -7.10 27.56 9.14
CA LYS A 329 -6.64 28.13 10.40
C LYS A 329 -6.37 29.61 10.21
N GLU A 330 -7.18 30.47 10.80
CA GLU A 330 -6.99 31.93 10.83
C GLU A 330 -6.55 32.37 12.25
N GLY A 331 -5.24 32.48 12.46
CA GLY A 331 -4.68 32.80 13.77
C GLY A 331 -4.93 31.68 14.80
N GLU A 332 -5.67 32.00 15.85
CA GLU A 332 -6.08 31.07 16.93
C GLU A 332 -7.44 30.40 16.65
N HIS A 333 -8.10 30.74 15.54
CA HIS A 333 -9.42 30.23 15.19
C HIS A 333 -9.35 29.23 14.03
N GLN A 334 -10.28 28.28 14.04
CA GLN A 334 -10.61 27.43 12.90
C GLN A 334 -11.83 28.03 12.20
N GLU A 335 -11.66 28.40 10.94
CA GLU A 335 -12.74 28.89 10.09
C GLU A 335 -13.21 27.78 9.16
N ILE A 336 -14.53 27.62 9.03
CA ILE A 336 -15.14 26.64 8.14
C ILE A 336 -15.85 27.37 7.01
N HIS A 337 -15.54 27.05 5.76
CA HIS A 337 -16.22 27.56 4.57
C HIS A 337 -17.08 26.45 3.96
N ILE A 338 -18.34 26.74 3.71
CA ILE A 338 -19.29 25.81 3.09
C ILE A 338 -19.89 26.46 1.85
N SER A 339 -19.63 25.85 0.69
CA SER A 339 -20.32 26.21 -0.55
C SER A 339 -21.67 25.49 -0.62
N PHE A 340 -22.78 26.22 -0.58
CA PHE A 340 -24.14 25.69 -0.62
C PHE A 340 -25.08 26.65 -1.35
N SER A 341 -25.77 26.16 -2.40
CA SER A 341 -26.65 26.99 -3.23
C SER A 341 -28.15 26.80 -2.94
N GLY A 342 -28.50 26.11 -1.86
CA GLY A 342 -29.89 25.90 -1.46
C GLY A 342 -30.41 27.00 -0.55
N GLU A 343 -31.73 27.12 -0.44
CA GLU A 343 -32.37 28.06 0.50
C GLU A 343 -32.33 27.53 1.94
N GLY A 344 -32.12 28.44 2.89
CA GLY A 344 -32.21 28.16 4.33
C GLY A 344 -31.06 28.77 5.13
N ARG A 345 -31.14 28.67 6.45
CA ARG A 345 -30.05 29.02 7.36
C ARG A 345 -29.24 27.77 7.66
N LEU A 346 -27.92 27.89 7.63
CA LEU A 346 -27.02 26.79 7.97
C LEU A 346 -26.51 26.94 9.40
N TYR A 347 -26.46 25.81 10.10
CA TYR A 347 -25.94 25.71 11.45
C TYR A 347 -24.95 24.56 11.53
N LEU A 348 -23.85 24.79 12.24
CA LEU A 348 -22.86 23.79 12.53
C LEU A 348 -23.16 23.17 13.89
N VAL A 349 -23.29 21.85 13.94
CA VAL A 349 -23.60 21.10 15.17
C VAL A 349 -22.52 20.04 15.35
N GLY A 350 -21.93 19.91 16.53
CA GLY A 350 -20.85 18.95 16.72
C GLY A 350 -20.42 18.76 18.17
N SER A 351 -19.37 17.98 18.35
CA SER A 351 -18.76 17.72 19.66
C SER A 351 -18.37 19.01 20.41
N PHE A 352 -17.90 20.05 19.72
CA PHE A 352 -17.52 21.35 20.31
C PHE A 352 -18.70 22.14 20.90
N ASN A 353 -19.95 21.83 20.52
CA ASN A 353 -21.15 22.42 21.14
C ASN A 353 -22.02 21.37 21.84
N ASN A 354 -21.42 20.23 22.22
CA ASN A 354 -22.11 19.09 22.84
C ASN A 354 -23.33 18.60 22.03
N TRP A 355 -23.26 18.67 20.70
CA TRP A 355 -24.34 18.32 19.79
C TRP A 355 -25.64 19.10 20.05
N ASN A 356 -25.56 20.32 20.61
CA ASN A 356 -26.73 21.17 20.77
C ASN A 356 -27.31 21.52 19.38
N LYS A 357 -28.57 21.10 19.14
CA LYS A 357 -29.30 21.33 17.89
C LYS A 357 -29.55 22.79 17.57
N GLU A 358 -29.53 23.69 18.55
CA GLU A 358 -29.56 25.14 18.27
C GLU A 358 -28.39 25.55 17.36
N GLY A 359 -27.29 24.79 17.41
CA GLY A 359 -26.17 24.90 16.50
C GLY A 359 -25.40 26.22 16.60
N ILE A 360 -24.29 26.28 15.86
CA ILE A 360 -23.53 27.51 15.67
C ILE A 360 -23.91 28.06 14.29
N PRO A 361 -24.53 29.24 14.18
CA PRO A 361 -24.98 29.75 12.89
C PRO A 361 -23.78 30.03 11.97
N LEU A 362 -23.92 29.66 10.70
CA LEU A 362 -23.01 30.12 9.65
C LEU A 362 -23.55 31.40 9.01
N THR A 363 -22.65 32.30 8.65
CA THR A 363 -22.94 33.58 8.02
C THR A 363 -22.55 33.51 6.54
N GLU A 364 -23.44 33.93 5.66
CA GLU A 364 -23.12 34.03 4.22
C GLU A 364 -22.12 35.18 3.99
N GLN A 365 -20.94 34.86 3.47
CA GLN A 365 -19.86 35.82 3.22
C GLN A 365 -19.84 36.30 1.75
N SER A 366 -20.17 35.40 0.83
CA SER A 366 -20.34 35.67 -0.60
C SER A 366 -21.42 34.74 -1.16
N GLU A 367 -21.87 34.98 -2.39
CA GLU A 367 -22.93 34.19 -3.03
C GLU A 367 -22.69 32.68 -2.86
N ASN A 368 -23.59 32.01 -2.12
CA ASN A 368 -23.55 30.58 -1.81
C ASN A 368 -22.37 30.11 -0.94
N THR A 369 -21.66 31.00 -0.25
CA THR A 369 -20.53 30.64 0.63
C THR A 369 -20.83 31.06 2.07
N PHE A 370 -20.91 30.08 2.96
CA PHE A 370 -21.24 30.26 4.36
C PHE A 370 -20.02 29.99 5.24
N THR A 371 -19.77 30.86 6.22
CA THR A 371 -18.62 30.75 7.13
C THR A 371 -18.98 30.91 8.61
N THR A 372 -18.20 30.29 9.48
CA THR A 372 -18.15 30.60 10.91
C THR A 372 -16.76 30.33 11.48
N GLN A 373 -16.40 31.01 12.57
CA GLN A 373 -15.11 30.87 13.24
C GLN A 373 -15.29 30.20 14.61
N LEU A 374 -14.44 29.22 14.90
CA LEU A 374 -14.44 28.47 16.16
C LEU A 374 -13.09 28.56 16.84
N SER A 375 -13.09 28.79 18.15
CA SER A 375 -11.92 28.54 18.99
C SER A 375 -11.90 27.07 19.40
N LEU A 376 -11.11 26.26 18.72
CA LEU A 376 -10.94 24.84 19.03
C LEU A 376 -9.53 24.59 19.57
N GLU A 377 -9.45 23.84 20.66
CA GLU A 377 -8.17 23.32 21.15
C GLU A 377 -7.66 22.21 20.22
N MET A 378 -6.40 21.82 20.36
CA MET A 378 -5.87 20.65 19.65
C MET A 378 -6.70 19.40 19.99
N GLY A 379 -7.21 18.72 18.98
CA GLY A 379 -8.13 17.59 19.19
C GLY A 379 -8.84 17.12 17.93
N ALA A 380 -9.66 16.08 18.10
CA ALA A 380 -10.56 15.57 17.06
C ALA A 380 -11.99 15.99 17.38
N TYR A 381 -12.67 16.63 16.43
CA TYR A 381 -14.03 17.10 16.59
C TYR A 381 -14.93 16.56 15.49
N GLU A 382 -16.00 15.90 15.89
CA GLU A 382 -17.07 15.47 14.99
C GLU A 382 -18.13 16.56 14.82
N TYR A 383 -18.71 16.69 13.63
CA TYR A 383 -19.75 17.66 13.31
C TYR A 383 -20.69 17.25 12.17
N LYS A 384 -21.83 17.93 12.09
CA LYS A 384 -22.84 17.89 11.02
C LYS A 384 -23.28 19.31 10.69
N VAL A 385 -23.85 19.49 9.50
CA VAL A 385 -24.39 20.78 9.05
C VAL A 385 -25.91 20.66 8.93
N LEU A 386 -26.61 21.44 9.74
CA LEU A 386 -28.06 21.50 9.77
C LEU A 386 -28.54 22.65 8.88
N ARG A 387 -29.44 22.37 7.94
CA ARG A 387 -30.18 23.37 7.18
C ARG A 387 -31.56 23.55 7.81
N VAL A 388 -31.92 24.79 8.11
CA VAL A 388 -33.24 25.17 8.61
C VAL A 388 -33.96 26.05 7.59
N ARG A 389 -35.14 25.63 7.13
CA ARG A 389 -36.00 26.37 6.19
C ARG A 389 -37.42 26.42 6.75
N GLY A 390 -37.83 27.57 7.29
CA GLY A 390 -39.09 27.69 8.03
C GLY A 390 -39.10 26.74 9.21
N ASP A 391 -40.10 25.85 9.27
CA ASP A 391 -40.24 24.82 10.31
C ASP A 391 -39.58 23.47 9.92
N SER A 392 -38.88 23.41 8.78
CA SER A 392 -38.20 22.20 8.33
C SER A 392 -36.71 22.22 8.64
N GLU A 393 -36.22 21.09 9.15
CA GLU A 393 -34.82 20.83 9.48
C GLU A 393 -34.30 19.67 8.63
N GLU A 394 -33.12 19.82 8.02
CA GLU A 394 -32.48 18.79 7.20
C GLU A 394 -30.98 18.77 7.48
N TRP A 395 -30.41 17.59 7.72
CA TRP A 395 -28.96 17.42 7.75
C TRP A 395 -28.42 17.38 6.33
N LEU A 396 -27.47 18.25 6.02
CA LEU A 396 -26.81 18.23 4.71
C LEU A 396 -25.85 17.05 4.64
N GLU A 397 -25.90 16.33 3.51
CA GLU A 397 -24.94 15.26 3.24
C GLU A 397 -23.59 15.82 2.81
N PHE A 398 -22.53 15.19 3.29
CA PHE A 398 -21.18 15.54 2.93
C PHE A 398 -20.74 14.85 1.65
N SER A 399 -19.91 15.52 0.87
CA SER A 399 -19.29 14.91 -0.29
C SER A 399 -18.31 13.82 0.16
N ASN A 400 -17.96 12.91 -0.76
CA ASN A 400 -16.95 11.87 -0.52
C ASN A 400 -15.53 12.40 -0.26
N GLU A 401 -15.32 13.72 -0.33
CA GLU A 401 -14.05 14.38 -0.04
C GLU A 401 -13.92 14.73 1.45
N VAL A 402 -15.01 14.69 2.21
CA VAL A 402 -15.04 14.99 3.64
C VAL A 402 -14.74 13.72 4.43
N TYR A 403 -13.82 13.80 5.38
CA TYR A 403 -13.57 12.68 6.28
C TYR A 403 -14.73 12.52 7.25
N THR A 404 -15.37 11.35 7.25
CA THR A 404 -16.54 11.05 8.07
C THR A 404 -16.29 9.88 9.02
N VAL A 405 -17.02 9.86 10.14
CA VAL A 405 -17.04 8.77 11.13
C VAL A 405 -18.47 8.35 11.40
N SER A 406 -18.69 7.04 11.53
CA SER A 406 -20.02 6.51 11.87
C SER A 406 -20.46 6.96 13.26
N ASP A 407 -21.70 7.44 13.37
CA ASP A 407 -22.30 7.88 14.63
C ASP A 407 -22.92 6.74 15.45
N GLY A 408 -22.82 5.50 14.95
CA GLY A 408 -23.37 4.30 15.60
C GLY A 408 -24.86 4.05 15.34
N PHE A 409 -25.54 4.90 14.56
CA PHE A 409 -26.97 4.80 14.21
C PHE A 409 -27.20 4.83 12.70
N ASP A 410 -26.32 4.16 11.93
CA ASP A 410 -26.33 4.12 10.45
C ASP A 410 -26.25 5.50 9.75
N ASN A 411 -25.79 6.53 10.46
CA ASN A 411 -25.46 7.84 9.89
C ASN A 411 -23.98 8.17 10.16
N GLU A 412 -23.47 9.23 9.53
CA GLU A 412 -22.08 9.65 9.68
C GLU A 412 -21.96 11.14 10.05
N ASN A 413 -20.94 11.44 10.84
CA ASN A 413 -20.51 12.79 11.21
C ASN A 413 -19.23 13.13 10.44
N ALA A 414 -19.08 14.35 9.93
CA ALA A 414 -17.78 14.82 9.48
C ALA A 414 -16.82 14.96 10.68
N MET A 415 -15.52 14.85 10.45
CA MET A 415 -14.51 15.02 11.49
C MET A 415 -13.41 15.99 11.04
N ILE A 416 -13.06 16.91 11.92
CA ILE A 416 -11.86 17.76 11.79
C ILE A 416 -10.83 17.36 12.86
N LEU A 417 -9.56 17.39 12.47
CA LEU A 417 -8.41 17.32 13.36
C LEU A 417 -7.76 18.70 13.47
N VAL A 418 -7.64 19.21 14.68
CA VAL A 418 -7.06 20.54 14.97
C VAL A 418 -5.62 20.36 15.49
N GLU A 419 -4.67 21.05 14.85
CA GLU A 419 -3.22 21.06 15.15
C GLU A 419 -2.71 22.34 15.83
#